data_AF-G8C3M4-F1
#
_entry.id   AF-G8C3M4-F1
#
_cell.length_a   1.000
_cell.length_b   1.000
_cell.length_c   1.000
_cell.angle_alpha   90.00
_cell.angle_beta   90.00
_cell.angle_gamma   90.00
#
_symmetry.space_group_name_H-M   'P 1'
#
loop_
_entity.id
_entity.type
_entity.pdbx_description
1 polymer ?
#
loop_
_entity_poly.entity_id
_entity_poly.type
_entity_poly.pdbx_seq_one_letter_code
_entity_poly.pdbx_strand_id
1 'polypeptide(L)'
;MRYISLLRMESTAQSKSYLSLGILLSPIFLPFLGCFSIYSWRHRRGYKGPEEYTARYSFFKRVYWIISQYSRQENHLRMGDYLTPKHNLIVFYSPTLKLELLSISFLLSAAYKSNFQKGRSFKFCILTNSRPRWLFLLSSLEILYKIPSTRYLKESIYPLVCFTDSIDKLRKFTLESYKTVIFFRVESSYTWWKGTKREFQAIGSLNTRERLGNSAQIELKLDKIVELLS
;
A
#
# COMPACT_ATOMS: atom_id res chain seq x y z
N MET A 1 -21.48 -9.83 28.34
CA MET A 1 -21.25 -8.41 27.99
C MET A 1 -20.39 -8.34 26.73
N ARG A 2 -20.99 -7.97 25.59
CA ARG A 2 -20.31 -7.84 24.29
C ARG A 2 -19.66 -6.46 24.23
N TYR A 3 -18.34 -6.38 24.34
CA TYR A 3 -17.61 -5.20 23.85
C TYR A 3 -17.56 -5.29 22.33
N ILE A 4 -18.58 -4.73 21.66
CA ILE A 4 -18.43 -4.26 20.28
C ILE A 4 -17.45 -3.08 20.38
N SER A 5 -16.16 -3.40 20.29
CA SER A 5 -15.15 -2.39 20.07
C SER A 5 -15.45 -1.78 18.70
N LEU A 6 -15.86 -0.51 18.71
CA LEU A 6 -15.96 0.34 17.54
C LEU A 6 -14.62 0.27 16.81
N LEU A 7 -14.52 -0.61 15.81
CA LEU A 7 -13.42 -0.57 14.85
C LEU A 7 -13.43 0.85 14.28
N ARG A 8 -12.29 1.55 14.37
CA ARG A 8 -12.17 2.84 13.71
C ARG A 8 -12.12 2.54 12.21
N MET A 9 -13.28 2.66 11.56
CA MET A 9 -13.49 2.31 10.15
C MET A 9 -12.75 3.25 9.19
N GLU A 10 -12.24 4.36 9.71
CA GLU A 10 -11.53 5.38 8.95
C GLU A 10 -10.15 5.69 9.53
N SER A 11 -9.15 5.80 8.65
CA SER A 11 -7.81 6.32 8.98
C SER A 11 -7.50 7.48 8.04
N THR A 12 -7.04 8.59 8.60
CA THR A 12 -6.74 9.82 7.85
C THR A 12 -5.27 10.19 7.98
N ALA A 13 -4.68 10.64 6.88
CA ALA A 13 -3.36 11.26 6.88
C ALA A 13 -3.42 12.52 6.02
N GLN A 14 -3.28 13.66 6.68
CA GLN A 14 -3.31 14.98 6.06
C GLN A 14 -1.89 15.54 5.99
N SER A 15 -1.48 16.01 4.81
CA SER A 15 -0.32 16.89 4.69
C SER A 15 -0.80 18.34 4.57
N LYS A 16 -0.26 19.21 5.42
CA LYS A 16 -0.40 20.65 5.22
C LYS A 16 0.65 21.05 4.19
N SER A 17 0.24 21.72 3.11
CA SER A 17 1.23 22.21 2.14
C SER A 17 1.96 23.40 2.74
N TYR A 18 3.28 23.28 2.81
CA TYR A 18 4.17 24.37 3.12
C TYR A 18 4.91 24.81 1.86
N LEU A 19 4.17 25.09 0.78
CA LEU A 19 4.74 25.48 -0.52
C LEU A 19 5.78 26.61 -0.40
N SER A 20 5.57 27.56 0.52
CA SER A 20 6.52 28.62 0.85
C SER A 20 7.78 28.16 1.60
N LEU A 21 7.71 27.10 2.43
CA LEU A 21 8.91 26.46 3.02
C LEU A 21 9.58 25.46 2.06
N GLY A 22 8.88 24.91 1.08
CA GLY A 22 9.44 23.93 0.14
C GLY A 22 10.60 24.52 -0.69
N ILE A 23 10.51 25.80 -1.05
CA ILE A 23 11.58 26.54 -1.74
C ILE A 23 12.77 26.79 -0.79
N LEU A 24 12.48 27.19 0.46
CA LEU A 24 13.48 27.39 1.54
C LEU A 24 14.19 26.10 1.98
N LEU A 25 13.52 24.95 1.90
CA LEU A 25 14.06 23.64 2.27
C LEU A 25 14.69 22.88 1.08
N SER A 26 14.57 23.41 -0.14
CA SER A 26 15.22 22.83 -1.33
C SER A 26 16.73 22.60 -1.20
N PRO A 27 17.55 23.49 -0.58
CA PRO A 27 18.96 23.22 -0.34
C PRO A 27 19.22 22.09 0.67
N ILE A 28 18.25 21.73 1.51
CA ILE A 28 18.33 20.61 2.46
C ILE A 28 17.84 19.32 1.81
N PHE A 29 16.94 19.42 0.84
CA PHE A 29 16.32 18.26 0.19
C PHE A 29 17.28 17.52 -0.75
N LEU A 30 18.13 18.24 -1.49
CA LEU A 30 19.15 17.64 -2.36
C LEU A 30 20.19 16.80 -1.61
N PRO A 31 20.85 17.29 -0.54
CA PRO A 31 21.76 16.47 0.26
C PRO A 31 21.02 15.34 0.98
N PHE A 32 19.77 15.54 1.40
CA PHE A 32 18.93 14.48 1.95
C PHE A 32 18.70 13.34 0.93
N LEU A 33 18.36 13.65 -0.32
CA LEU A 33 18.24 12.65 -1.38
C LEU A 33 19.58 11.97 -1.70
N GLY A 34 20.69 12.70 -1.65
CA GLY A 34 22.03 12.15 -1.79
C GLY A 34 22.34 11.13 -0.69
N CYS A 35 22.15 11.51 0.58
CA CYS A 35 22.30 10.62 1.73
C CYS A 35 21.36 9.41 1.65
N PHE A 36 20.10 9.61 1.24
CA PHE A 36 19.14 8.53 1.02
C PHE A 36 19.60 7.55 -0.06
N SER A 37 20.18 8.05 -1.14
CA SER A 37 20.71 7.24 -2.24
C SER A 37 21.90 6.41 -1.79
N ILE A 38 22.84 7.01 -1.03
CA ILE A 38 23.99 6.31 -0.45
C ILE A 38 23.52 5.24 0.54
N TYR A 39 22.58 5.59 1.43
CA TYR A 39 21.98 4.66 2.39
C TYR A 39 21.34 3.47 1.65
N SER A 40 20.48 3.75 0.67
CA SER A 40 19.81 2.72 -0.12
C SER A 40 20.81 1.82 -0.85
N TRP A 41 21.87 2.40 -1.43
CA TRP A 41 22.90 1.63 -2.11
C TRP A 41 23.64 0.70 -1.15
N ARG A 42 24.07 1.20 0.02
CA ARG A 42 24.73 0.39 1.06
C ARG A 42 23.86 -0.78 1.53
N HIS A 43 22.55 -0.57 1.55
CA HIS A 43 21.57 -1.51 2.07
C HIS A 43 20.83 -2.32 1.01
N ARG A 44 21.24 -2.24 -0.28
CA ARG A 44 20.57 -2.94 -1.39
C ARG A 44 20.71 -4.46 -1.34
N ARG A 45 21.75 -4.99 -0.68
CA ARG A 45 22.08 -6.42 -0.64
C ARG A 45 21.57 -7.06 0.65
N GLY A 46 20.27 -7.32 0.67
CA GLY A 46 19.64 -8.21 1.66
C GLY A 46 19.25 -7.56 2.99
N TYR A 47 18.35 -8.27 3.66
CA TYR A 47 17.81 -7.96 4.98
C TYR A 47 18.29 -9.04 5.95
N LYS A 48 18.87 -8.64 7.08
CA LYS A 48 19.34 -9.54 8.13
C LYS A 48 18.23 -9.95 9.10
N GLY A 49 16.96 -9.66 8.78
CA GLY A 49 15.82 -10.08 9.59
C GLY A 49 14.63 -9.11 9.57
N PRO A 50 13.58 -9.44 10.33
CA PRO A 50 12.35 -8.63 10.40
C PRO A 50 12.57 -7.25 11.03
N GLU A 51 13.39 -7.15 12.07
CA GLU A 51 13.65 -5.86 12.73
C GLU A 51 14.25 -4.83 11.78
N GLU A 52 15.24 -5.25 10.98
CA GLU A 52 15.88 -4.40 9.98
C GLU A 52 14.89 -3.94 8.90
N TYR A 53 14.03 -4.84 8.42
CA TYR A 53 12.97 -4.48 7.48
C TYR A 53 12.01 -3.43 8.07
N THR A 54 11.62 -3.60 9.32
CA THR A 54 10.68 -2.71 10.01
C THR A 54 11.28 -1.32 10.25
N ALA A 55 12.58 -1.25 10.59
CA ALA A 55 13.31 -0.01 10.70
C ALA A 55 13.38 0.73 9.36
N ARG A 56 13.74 0.02 8.28
CA ARG A 56 13.79 0.59 6.92
C ARG A 56 12.41 1.03 6.42
N TYR A 57 11.35 0.27 6.69
CA TYR A 57 9.96 0.68 6.40
C TYR A 57 9.56 1.97 7.12
N SER A 58 9.93 2.07 8.41
CA SER A 58 9.66 3.26 9.22
C SER A 58 10.46 4.47 8.72
N PHE A 59 11.71 4.27 8.31
CA PHE A 59 12.52 5.30 7.67
C PHE A 59 11.91 5.77 6.34
N PHE A 60 11.56 4.83 5.45
CA PHE A 60 10.90 5.15 4.19
C PHE A 60 9.58 5.90 4.39
N LYS A 61 8.76 5.50 5.38
CA LYS A 61 7.54 6.22 5.75
C LYS A 61 7.83 7.70 6.06
N ARG A 62 8.89 8.01 6.82
CA ARG A 62 9.28 9.40 7.13
C ARG A 62 9.70 10.16 5.86
N VAL A 63 10.55 9.54 5.03
CA VAL A 63 10.98 10.09 3.74
C VAL A 63 9.78 10.43 2.86
N TYR A 64 8.84 9.49 2.72
CA TYR A 64 7.61 9.68 1.96
C TYR A 64 6.77 10.84 2.48
N TRP A 65 6.61 10.97 3.81
CA TRP A 65 5.84 12.08 4.38
C TRP A 65 6.49 13.44 4.14
N ILE A 66 7.82 13.52 4.16
CA ILE A 66 8.57 14.74 3.82
C ILE A 66 8.33 15.12 2.35
N ILE A 67 8.51 14.16 1.44
CA ILE A 67 8.27 14.36 0.00
C ILE A 67 6.83 14.77 -0.28
N SER A 68 5.88 14.30 0.52
CA SER A 68 4.47 14.58 0.29
C SER A 68 3.95 15.86 0.95
N GLN A 69 4.79 16.60 1.69
CA GLN A 69 4.47 17.96 2.15
C GLN A 69 4.51 19.00 1.01
N TYR A 70 5.18 18.71 -0.10
CA TYR A 70 5.30 19.64 -1.24
C TYR A 70 3.97 19.86 -1.96
N SER A 71 3.05 18.90 -1.88
CA SER A 71 1.68 19.02 -2.39
C SER A 71 0.69 18.98 -1.24
N ARG A 72 -0.32 19.85 -1.27
CA ARG A 72 -1.44 19.76 -0.31
C ARG A 72 -2.23 18.48 -0.65
N GLN A 73 -2.23 17.52 0.25
CA GLN A 73 -2.97 16.28 0.04
C GLN A 73 -3.62 15.78 1.34
N GLU A 74 -4.79 15.19 1.19
CA GLU A 74 -5.53 14.56 2.29
C GLU A 74 -5.88 13.15 1.86
N ASN A 75 -5.33 12.15 2.56
CA ASN A 75 -5.56 10.75 2.23
C ASN A 75 -6.45 10.12 3.31
N HIS A 76 -7.58 9.55 2.90
CA HIS A 76 -8.52 8.83 3.76
C HIS A 76 -8.55 7.36 3.38
N LEU A 77 -8.66 6.49 4.38
CA LEU A 77 -8.84 5.06 4.22
C LEU A 77 -10.24 4.69 4.72
N ARG A 78 -11.10 4.15 3.86
CA ARG A 78 -12.39 3.56 4.21
C ARG A 78 -12.32 2.05 4.10
N MET A 79 -12.32 1.40 5.24
CA MET A 79 -12.01 -0.03 5.34
C MET A 79 -13.24 -0.94 5.27
N GLY A 80 -14.41 -0.43 5.65
CA GLY A 80 -15.61 -1.25 5.89
C GLY A 80 -15.31 -2.43 6.83
N ASP A 81 -16.02 -3.54 6.65
CA ASP A 81 -15.83 -4.78 7.42
C ASP A 81 -14.81 -5.75 6.78
N TYR A 82 -14.08 -5.31 5.75
CA TYR A 82 -13.22 -6.19 4.96
C TYR A 82 -11.88 -6.55 5.63
N LEU A 83 -11.41 -5.71 6.56
CA LEU A 83 -10.12 -5.86 7.22
C LEU A 83 -10.23 -6.66 8.51
N THR A 84 -9.49 -7.77 8.57
CA THR A 84 -9.39 -8.60 9.79
C THR A 84 -7.95 -8.66 10.29
N PRO A 85 -7.73 -9.07 11.56
CA PRO A 85 -6.39 -9.22 12.12
C PRO A 85 -5.53 -10.25 11.39
N LYS A 86 -6.12 -11.16 10.59
CA LYS A 86 -5.40 -12.26 9.92
C LYS A 86 -5.14 -11.97 8.44
N HIS A 87 -5.84 -11.01 7.84
CA HIS A 87 -5.69 -10.69 6.41
C HIS A 87 -4.38 -9.93 6.15
N ASN A 88 -3.69 -10.34 5.09
CA ASN A 88 -2.28 -10.01 4.85
C ASN A 88 -1.95 -9.78 3.37
N LEU A 89 -2.95 -9.73 2.48
CA LEU A 89 -2.72 -9.45 1.07
C LEU A 89 -3.74 -8.44 0.55
N ILE A 90 -3.23 -7.29 0.15
CA ILE A 90 -4.04 -6.17 -0.33
C ILE A 90 -3.57 -5.85 -1.74
N VAL A 91 -4.51 -5.68 -2.65
CA VAL A 91 -4.21 -5.49 -4.07
C VAL A 91 -4.88 -4.24 -4.60
N PHE A 92 -4.09 -3.46 -5.32
CA PHE A 92 -4.45 -2.21 -5.96
C PHE A 92 -4.28 -2.33 -7.46
N TYR A 93 -5.37 -2.16 -8.18
CA TYR A 93 -5.31 -1.86 -9.60
C TYR A 93 -5.26 -0.34 -9.79
N SER A 94 -4.32 0.13 -10.61
CA SER A 94 -4.37 1.49 -11.14
C SER A 94 -3.67 1.54 -12.49
N PRO A 95 -4.32 2.04 -13.55
CA PRO A 95 -3.73 2.11 -14.88
C PRO A 95 -2.48 2.99 -14.91
N THR A 96 -2.39 3.97 -13.99
CA THR A 96 -1.19 4.79 -13.79
C THR A 96 -0.70 4.66 -12.36
N LEU A 97 0.41 3.94 -12.17
CA LEU A 97 1.01 3.82 -10.85
C LEU A 97 1.70 5.12 -10.43
N LYS A 98 1.02 5.88 -9.57
CA LYS A 98 1.52 7.12 -8.97
C LYS A 98 2.19 6.83 -7.62
N LEU A 99 3.20 7.65 -7.26
CA LEU A 99 3.92 7.52 -6.00
C LEU A 99 2.96 7.56 -4.80
N GLU A 100 1.90 8.35 -4.92
CA GLU A 100 1.01 8.66 -3.80
C GLU A 100 0.12 7.48 -3.40
N LEU A 101 0.00 6.47 -4.27
CA LEU A 101 -0.66 5.20 -3.97
C LEU A 101 0.05 4.47 -2.83
N LEU A 102 1.36 4.69 -2.62
CA LEU A 102 2.11 4.09 -1.52
C LEU A 102 1.59 4.51 -0.14
N SER A 103 0.89 5.66 -0.03
CA SER A 103 0.32 6.11 1.25
C SER A 103 -0.65 5.10 1.88
N ILE A 104 -1.30 4.25 1.08
CA ILE A 104 -2.19 3.22 1.58
C ILE A 104 -1.50 2.33 2.62
N SER A 105 -0.25 1.91 2.39
CA SER A 105 0.41 0.98 3.30
C SER A 105 0.60 1.62 4.67
N PHE A 106 0.85 2.93 4.71
CA PHE A 106 1.00 3.68 5.95
C PHE A 106 -0.33 3.91 6.66
N LEU A 107 -1.40 4.17 5.90
CA LEU A 107 -2.77 4.27 6.43
C LEU A 107 -3.22 2.93 7.02
N LEU A 108 -2.96 1.83 6.31
CA LEU A 108 -3.21 0.47 6.79
C LEU A 108 -2.38 0.17 8.03
N SER A 109 -1.08 0.50 8.05
CA SER A 109 -0.24 0.35 9.26
C SER A 109 -0.85 1.07 10.46
N ALA A 110 -1.36 2.29 10.26
CA ALA A 110 -2.00 3.08 11.30
C ALA A 110 -3.33 2.46 11.76
N ALA A 111 -4.17 2.07 10.82
CA ALA A 111 -5.43 1.37 11.08
C ALA A 111 -5.24 0.06 11.83
N TYR A 112 -4.26 -0.76 11.45
CA TYR A 112 -3.97 -2.02 12.16
C TYR A 112 -3.49 -1.76 13.59
N LYS A 113 -2.70 -0.70 13.79
CA LYS A 113 -2.27 -0.29 15.12
C LYS A 113 -3.44 0.19 15.97
N SER A 114 -4.37 0.98 15.41
CA SER A 114 -5.52 1.49 16.17
C SER A 114 -6.56 0.42 16.47
N ASN A 115 -6.86 -0.44 15.49
CA ASN A 115 -8.00 -1.37 15.57
C ASN A 115 -7.62 -2.72 16.18
N PHE A 116 -6.36 -3.15 16.05
CA PHE A 116 -5.91 -4.47 16.48
C PHE A 116 -4.68 -4.44 17.37
N GLN A 117 -4.25 -3.24 17.80
CA GLN A 117 -3.05 -3.02 18.62
C GLN A 117 -1.79 -3.70 18.06
N LYS A 118 -1.75 -3.91 16.73
CA LYS A 118 -0.66 -4.60 16.04
C LYS A 118 0.01 -3.64 15.06
N GLY A 119 1.25 -3.25 15.38
CA GLY A 119 2.10 -2.56 14.42
C GLY A 119 2.40 -3.49 13.24
N ARG A 120 2.12 -3.03 12.01
CA ARG A 120 2.40 -3.78 10.79
C ARG A 120 3.20 -2.96 9.81
N SER A 121 4.33 -3.51 9.39
CA SER A 121 5.05 -3.07 8.20
C SER A 121 4.54 -3.88 7.01
N PHE A 122 4.36 -3.24 5.86
CA PHE A 122 3.89 -3.92 4.66
C PHE A 122 5.03 -4.05 3.66
N LYS A 123 5.18 -5.25 3.08
CA LYS A 123 6.01 -5.45 1.91
C LYS A 123 5.30 -4.95 0.66
N PHE A 124 6.06 -4.28 -0.19
CA PHE A 124 5.56 -3.78 -1.46
C PHE A 124 5.79 -4.81 -2.56
N CYS A 125 4.76 -5.02 -3.36
CA CYS A 125 4.83 -5.77 -4.60
C CYS A 125 4.33 -4.85 -5.71
N ILE A 126 5.08 -4.75 -6.80
CA ILE A 126 4.78 -3.83 -7.90
C ILE A 126 4.86 -4.63 -9.20
N LEU A 127 3.69 -5.00 -9.70
CA LEU A 127 3.45 -5.89 -10.84
C LEU A 127 3.18 -5.08 -12.11
N THR A 128 4.10 -4.19 -12.47
CA THR A 128 3.94 -3.28 -13.62
C THR A 128 4.89 -3.65 -14.76
N ASN A 129 4.46 -3.36 -15.99
CA ASN A 129 5.37 -3.43 -17.15
C ASN A 129 6.20 -2.16 -17.27
N SER A 130 5.65 -1.02 -16.86
CA SER A 130 6.37 0.24 -16.79
C SER A 130 7.25 0.30 -15.55
N ARG A 131 8.45 0.89 -15.61
CA ARG A 131 9.24 1.16 -14.40
C ARG A 131 9.08 2.63 -14.02
N PRO A 132 8.09 2.99 -13.17
CA PRO A 132 7.94 4.37 -12.75
C PRO A 132 9.23 4.89 -12.11
N ARG A 133 9.64 6.12 -12.46
CA ARG A 133 10.88 6.71 -11.93
C ARG A 133 10.90 6.81 -10.41
N TRP A 134 9.74 6.97 -9.79
CA TRP A 134 9.61 7.04 -8.33
C TRP A 134 9.94 5.72 -7.62
N LEU A 135 10.06 4.58 -8.33
CA LEU A 135 10.53 3.32 -7.75
C LEU A 135 11.91 3.44 -7.09
N PHE A 136 12.74 4.37 -7.57
CA PHE A 136 14.00 4.72 -6.92
C PHE A 136 13.80 5.04 -5.43
N LEU A 137 12.70 5.69 -5.03
CA LEU A 137 12.45 6.01 -3.62
C LEU A 137 12.23 4.77 -2.76
N LEU A 138 11.89 3.65 -3.36
CA LEU A 138 11.73 2.37 -2.68
C LEU A 138 13.02 1.54 -2.64
N SER A 139 14.16 2.07 -3.11
CA SER A 139 15.44 1.34 -3.16
C SER A 139 15.97 0.89 -1.80
N SER A 140 15.50 1.52 -0.71
CA SER A 140 15.81 1.10 0.67
C SER A 140 14.96 -0.07 1.17
N LEU A 141 13.93 -0.47 0.41
CA LEU A 141 12.97 -1.52 0.74
C LEU A 141 13.06 -2.70 -0.22
N GLU A 142 12.67 -3.87 0.29
CA GLU A 142 12.53 -5.07 -0.52
C GLU A 142 11.22 -4.96 -1.29
N ILE A 143 11.31 -4.84 -2.61
CA ILE A 143 10.15 -4.79 -3.50
C ILE A 143 10.11 -6.08 -4.29
N LEU A 144 8.92 -6.68 -4.35
CA LEU A 144 8.66 -7.81 -5.22
C LEU A 144 8.20 -7.29 -6.59
N TYR A 145 8.95 -7.60 -7.64
CA TYR A 145 8.59 -7.21 -9.02
C TYR A 145 7.85 -8.31 -9.79
N LYS A 146 7.67 -9.46 -9.16
CA LYS A 146 6.99 -10.62 -9.74
C LYS A 146 5.90 -11.08 -8.79
N ILE A 147 4.91 -11.78 -9.35
CA ILE A 147 3.88 -12.44 -8.56
C ILE A 147 4.56 -13.36 -7.53
N PRO A 148 4.35 -13.13 -6.23
CA PRO A 148 4.97 -13.96 -5.20
C PRO A 148 4.42 -15.39 -5.27
N SER A 149 5.30 -16.36 -5.11
CA SER A 149 4.91 -17.77 -5.08
C SER A 149 4.01 -18.06 -3.86
N THR A 150 3.20 -19.11 -3.98
CA THR A 150 2.37 -19.60 -2.87
C THR A 150 3.21 -19.93 -1.64
N ARG A 151 4.40 -20.51 -1.82
CA ARG A 151 5.35 -20.76 -0.73
C ARG A 151 5.79 -19.47 -0.03
N TYR A 152 6.18 -18.45 -0.79
CA TYR A 152 6.60 -17.16 -0.24
C TYR A 152 5.48 -16.52 0.58
N LEU A 153 4.27 -16.49 0.02
CA LEU A 153 3.12 -15.96 0.72
C LEU A 153 2.91 -16.71 2.06
N LYS A 154 3.15 -18.04 2.13
CA LYS A 154 2.93 -18.87 3.35
C LYS A 154 3.92 -18.51 4.43
N GLU A 155 5.18 -18.36 4.04
CA GLU A 155 6.30 -18.13 4.94
C GLU A 155 6.49 -16.64 5.29
N SER A 156 5.95 -15.71 4.50
CA SER A 156 6.13 -14.27 4.70
C SER A 156 5.52 -13.79 6.02
N ILE A 157 6.41 -13.30 6.89
CA ILE A 157 6.08 -12.64 8.17
C ILE A 157 5.27 -11.36 7.94
N TYR A 158 5.55 -10.64 6.84
CA TYR A 158 4.92 -9.37 6.54
C TYR A 158 3.70 -9.52 5.63
N PRO A 159 2.63 -8.74 5.87
CA PRO A 159 1.58 -8.54 4.90
C PRO A 159 2.10 -7.84 3.64
N LEU A 160 1.44 -8.07 2.52
CA LEU A 160 1.79 -7.50 1.22
C LEU A 160 0.74 -6.48 0.76
N VAL A 161 1.23 -5.39 0.18
CA VAL A 161 0.46 -4.49 -0.68
C VAL A 161 1.00 -4.62 -2.10
N CYS A 162 0.17 -5.14 -2.99
CA CYS A 162 0.49 -5.32 -4.41
C CYS A 162 -0.15 -4.23 -5.24
N PHE A 163 0.65 -3.57 -6.09
CA PHE A 163 0.17 -2.61 -7.09
C PHE A 163 0.32 -3.22 -8.48
N THR A 164 -0.71 -3.13 -9.32
CA THR A 164 -0.70 -3.62 -10.69
C THR A 164 -1.33 -2.60 -11.63
N ASP A 165 -0.75 -2.49 -12.82
CA ASP A 165 -1.27 -1.70 -13.95
C ASP A 165 -2.09 -2.56 -14.92
N SER A 166 -2.14 -3.87 -14.72
CA SER A 166 -2.79 -4.84 -15.59
C SER A 166 -3.86 -5.63 -14.84
N ILE A 167 -5.07 -5.65 -15.41
CA ILE A 167 -6.19 -6.47 -14.94
C ILE A 167 -5.85 -7.95 -15.06
N ASP A 168 -5.16 -8.39 -16.12
CA ASP A 168 -4.80 -9.81 -16.29
C ASP A 168 -3.82 -10.27 -15.19
N LYS A 169 -2.83 -9.43 -14.85
CA LYS A 169 -1.94 -9.71 -13.72
C LYS A 169 -2.69 -9.71 -12.39
N LEU A 170 -3.66 -8.80 -12.21
CA LEU A 170 -4.54 -8.78 -11.04
C LEU A 170 -5.29 -10.11 -10.91
N ARG A 171 -5.94 -10.55 -11.99
CA ARG A 171 -6.73 -11.78 -12.06
C ARG A 171 -5.87 -13.00 -11.77
N LYS A 172 -4.76 -13.15 -12.51
CA LYS A 172 -3.80 -14.24 -12.31
C LYS A 172 -3.30 -14.30 -10.86
N PHE A 173 -2.85 -13.16 -10.34
CA PHE A 173 -2.34 -13.09 -8.97
C PHE A 173 -3.42 -13.41 -7.93
N THR A 174 -4.64 -12.93 -8.17
CA THR A 174 -5.77 -13.20 -7.30
C THR A 174 -6.07 -14.68 -7.28
N LEU A 175 -6.16 -15.34 -8.43
CA LEU A 175 -6.49 -16.77 -8.54
C LEU A 175 -5.39 -17.66 -7.94
N GLU A 176 -4.11 -17.32 -8.13
CA GLU A 176 -2.97 -18.07 -7.60
C GLU A 176 -2.72 -17.86 -6.11
N SER A 177 -3.26 -16.78 -5.52
CA SER A 177 -3.14 -16.53 -4.08
C SER A 177 -3.91 -17.58 -3.27
N TYR A 178 -3.38 -17.99 -2.11
CA TYR A 178 -4.13 -18.79 -1.13
C TYR A 178 -4.44 -17.96 0.15
N LYS A 179 -4.16 -16.65 0.15
CA LYS A 179 -4.58 -15.72 1.21
C LYS A 179 -5.84 -14.97 0.77
N THR A 180 -6.63 -14.52 1.75
CA THR A 180 -7.70 -13.55 1.51
C THR A 180 -7.12 -12.31 0.85
N VAL A 181 -7.66 -11.97 -0.32
CA VAL A 181 -7.28 -10.80 -1.09
C VAL A 181 -8.30 -9.70 -0.82
N ILE A 182 -7.83 -8.51 -0.44
CA ILE A 182 -8.68 -7.33 -0.29
C ILE A 182 -8.38 -6.37 -1.43
N PHE A 183 -9.44 -5.91 -2.09
CA PHE A 183 -9.36 -4.99 -3.22
C PHE A 183 -9.72 -3.59 -2.77
N PHE A 184 -8.97 -2.63 -3.26
CA PHE A 184 -9.21 -1.23 -2.99
C PHE A 184 -9.31 -0.43 -4.27
N ARG A 185 -10.30 0.46 -4.29
CA ARG A 185 -10.45 1.53 -5.26
C ARG A 185 -9.83 2.81 -4.71
N VAL A 186 -9.27 3.63 -5.58
CA VAL A 186 -8.75 4.95 -5.22
C VAL A 186 -9.52 6.01 -5.98
N GLU A 187 -10.22 6.85 -5.23
CA GLU A 187 -10.90 8.02 -5.76
C GLU A 187 -10.07 9.26 -5.41
N SER A 188 -9.83 10.13 -6.38
CA SER A 188 -9.10 11.37 -6.15
C SER A 188 -9.90 12.55 -6.66
N SER A 189 -10.10 13.54 -5.80
CA SER A 189 -10.67 14.84 -6.16
C SER A 189 -9.65 15.93 -5.88
N TYR A 190 -9.63 16.95 -6.73
CA TYR A 190 -8.75 18.11 -6.56
C TYR A 190 -9.60 19.36 -6.34
N THR A 191 -9.23 20.15 -5.34
CA THR A 191 -9.74 21.50 -5.16
C THR A 191 -8.57 22.43 -4.94
N TRP A 192 -8.62 23.62 -5.53
CA TRP A 192 -7.55 24.62 -5.39
C TRP A 192 -7.28 24.96 -3.91
N TRP A 193 -8.34 25.04 -3.11
CA TRP A 193 -8.26 25.42 -1.70
C TRP A 193 -7.82 24.30 -0.77
N LYS A 194 -8.21 23.04 -1.01
CA LYS A 194 -7.90 21.92 -0.09
C LYS A 194 -6.82 20.98 -0.62
N GLY A 195 -6.39 21.16 -1.88
CA GLY A 195 -5.45 20.28 -2.55
C GLY A 195 -6.12 19.00 -3.06
N THR A 196 -5.30 17.95 -3.19
CA THR A 196 -5.76 16.63 -3.65
C THR A 196 -6.29 15.83 -2.48
N LYS A 197 -7.59 15.54 -2.46
CA LYS A 197 -8.20 14.58 -1.56
C LYS A 197 -8.18 13.21 -2.23
N ARG A 198 -7.56 12.21 -1.61
CA ARG A 198 -7.58 10.81 -2.05
C ARG A 198 -8.32 9.96 -1.04
N GLU A 199 -9.22 9.14 -1.53
CA GLU A 199 -9.98 8.19 -0.74
C GLU A 199 -9.68 6.78 -1.21
N PHE A 200 -9.15 5.97 -0.29
CA PHE A 200 -8.86 4.58 -0.50
C PHE A 200 -9.99 3.75 0.09
N GLN A 201 -10.87 3.24 -0.77
CA GLN A 201 -12.06 2.50 -0.36
C GLN A 201 -11.87 1.01 -0.62
N ALA A 202 -12.06 0.19 0.42
CA ALA A 202 -12.17 -1.25 0.26
C ALA A 202 -13.50 -1.59 -0.43
N ILE A 203 -13.42 -2.23 -1.60
CA ILE A 203 -14.60 -2.52 -2.44
C ILE A 203 -15.00 -4.00 -2.42
N GLY A 204 -14.13 -4.87 -1.90
CA GLY A 204 -14.42 -6.29 -1.84
C GLY A 204 -13.28 -7.13 -1.28
N SER A 205 -13.62 -8.37 -0.95
CA SER A 205 -12.65 -9.39 -0.54
C SER A 205 -12.96 -10.75 -1.16
N LEU A 206 -11.91 -11.51 -1.42
CA LEU A 206 -11.99 -12.90 -1.88
C LEU A 206 -11.26 -13.79 -0.89
N ASN A 207 -12.00 -14.68 -0.22
CA ASN A 207 -11.47 -15.58 0.79
C ASN A 207 -11.03 -16.91 0.16
N THR A 208 -10.00 -17.55 0.73
CA THR A 208 -9.49 -18.84 0.28
C THR A 208 -10.48 -19.98 0.44
N ARG A 209 -11.32 -19.94 1.49
CA ARG A 209 -12.31 -21.00 1.74
C ARG A 209 -13.41 -21.02 0.69
N GLU A 210 -13.76 -19.87 0.12
CA GLU A 210 -14.72 -19.77 -0.98
C GLU A 210 -14.14 -20.41 -2.26
N ARG A 211 -12.80 -20.38 -2.44
CA ARG A 211 -12.08 -20.87 -3.66
C ARG A 211 -12.08 -22.37 -3.86
N LEU A 212 -12.12 -23.13 -2.77
CA LEU A 212 -12.11 -24.58 -2.85
C LEU A 212 -13.50 -25.16 -3.14
N GLY A 213 -14.57 -24.36 -2.99
CA GLY A 213 -15.95 -24.84 -3.11
C GLY A 213 -16.63 -24.53 -4.45
N ASN A 214 -16.28 -23.43 -5.14
CA ASN A 214 -17.00 -23.02 -6.35
C ASN A 214 -16.22 -22.01 -7.23
N SER A 215 -15.38 -22.50 -8.17
CA SER A 215 -14.51 -21.65 -9.01
C SER A 215 -15.28 -20.63 -9.86
N ALA A 216 -16.37 -21.06 -10.50
CA ALA A 216 -17.19 -20.21 -11.37
C ALA A 216 -17.81 -19.02 -10.61
N GLN A 217 -18.23 -19.23 -9.36
CA GLN A 217 -18.81 -18.16 -8.54
C GLN A 217 -17.77 -17.10 -8.15
N ILE A 218 -16.50 -17.49 -8.05
CA ILE A 218 -15.40 -16.56 -7.74
C ILE A 218 -14.96 -15.79 -8.94
N GLU A 219 -14.94 -16.40 -10.12
CA GLU A 219 -14.69 -15.66 -11.37
C GLU A 219 -15.74 -14.57 -11.53
N LEU A 220 -17.03 -14.90 -11.36
CA LEU A 220 -18.11 -13.91 -11.39
C LEU A 220 -17.96 -12.80 -10.33
N LYS A 221 -17.54 -13.16 -9.10
CA LYS A 221 -17.31 -12.17 -8.03
C LYS A 221 -16.08 -11.30 -8.33
N LEU A 222 -15.03 -11.89 -8.91
CA LEU A 222 -13.84 -11.18 -9.34
C LEU A 222 -14.16 -10.23 -10.50
N ASP A 223 -14.97 -10.64 -11.46
CA ASP A 223 -15.40 -9.80 -12.57
C ASP A 223 -16.18 -8.58 -12.09
N LYS A 224 -17.13 -8.76 -11.15
CA LYS A 224 -17.81 -7.64 -10.49
C LYS A 224 -16.84 -6.70 -9.77
N ILE A 225 -15.82 -7.23 -9.10
CA ILE A 225 -14.80 -6.39 -8.44
C ILE A 225 -13.96 -5.64 -9.47
N VAL A 226 -13.58 -6.30 -10.57
CA VAL A 226 -12.80 -5.69 -11.65
C VAL A 226 -13.58 -4.56 -12.31
N GLU A 227 -14.89 -4.72 -12.55
CA GLU A 227 -15.77 -3.66 -13.05
C GLU A 227 -15.80 -2.44 -12.12
N LEU A 228 -15.75 -2.65 -10.81
CA LEU A 228 -15.67 -1.56 -9.83
C LEU A 228 -14.29 -0.89 -9.75
N LEU A 229 -13.24 -1.57 -10.24
CA LEU A 229 -11.86 -1.06 -10.29
C LEU A 229 -11.55 -0.28 -11.57
N SER A 230 -12.20 -0.62 -12.68
CA SER A 230 -12.14 0.12 -13.95
C SER A 230 -12.84 1.48 -13.86
#